data_AF-W5SGX3-F1
#
_entry.id   AF-W5SGX3-F1
#
_cell.length_a   1.000
_cell.length_b   1.000
_cell.length_c   1.000
_cell.angle_alpha   90.00
_cell.angle_beta   90.00
_cell.angle_gamma   90.00
#
_symmetry.space_group_name_H-M   'P 1'
#
loop_
_entity.id
_entity.type
_entity.pdbx_description
1 polymer ?
#
loop_
_entity_poly.entity_id
_entity_poly.type
_entity_poly.pdbx_seq_one_letter_code
_entity_poly.pdbx_strand_id
1 'polypeptide(L)'
;MTLFLGLVSCNSSATVAEESPQSRFLKSVISLGNDFLNVFTSFGDMVGGVLGFNTNTKKSDVGAYFKKIHDTVEGTKIALEKIVSDMRSEGNPNAEATDTAVKKLVSETLSKIIEGAKTASEAIGDAGDPIGNIATDNNGGAV
;
A
#
# COMPACT_ATOMS: atom_id res chain seq x y z
N MET A 1 14.94 -33.93 59.57
CA MET A 1 15.52 -33.70 58.23
C MET A 1 15.08 -32.34 57.73
N THR A 2 16.03 -31.64 57.14
CA THR A 2 16.12 -30.18 57.00
C THR A 2 15.32 -29.66 55.81
N LEU A 3 14.62 -28.56 56.06
CA LEU A 3 13.89 -27.71 55.13
C LEU A 3 14.87 -26.98 54.19
N PHE A 4 14.89 -27.32 52.90
CA PHE A 4 15.65 -26.59 51.88
C PHE A 4 14.81 -25.41 51.36
N LEU A 5 14.87 -24.28 52.06
CA LEU A 5 14.61 -22.97 51.45
C LEU A 5 15.82 -22.62 50.58
N GLY A 6 15.68 -22.75 49.27
CA GLY A 6 16.64 -22.29 48.29
C GLY A 6 16.75 -20.77 48.34
N LEU A 7 17.85 -20.29 48.93
CA LEU A 7 18.25 -18.89 48.94
C LEU A 7 18.53 -18.41 47.52
N VAL A 8 17.93 -17.27 47.21
CA VAL A 8 18.16 -16.42 46.06
C VAL A 8 19.64 -16.05 45.98
N SER A 9 20.36 -16.68 45.04
CA SER A 9 21.68 -16.21 44.61
C SER A 9 21.48 -15.32 43.39
N CYS A 10 21.55 -14.01 43.62
CA CYS A 10 21.64 -12.99 42.59
C CYS A 10 23.03 -13.10 41.93
N ASN A 11 23.15 -13.91 40.88
CA ASN A 11 24.32 -13.88 40.00
C ASN A 11 23.81 -13.76 38.55
N SER A 12 23.95 -12.56 38.02
CA SER A 12 23.67 -12.18 36.64
C SER A 12 24.62 -12.91 35.69
N SER A 13 24.23 -14.11 35.28
CA SER A 13 24.72 -14.71 34.05
C SER A 13 23.61 -14.60 33.02
N ALA A 14 23.85 -13.70 32.06
CA ALA A 14 23.13 -13.45 30.83
C ALA A 14 22.30 -14.65 30.34
N THR A 15 21.06 -14.73 30.81
CA THR A 15 20.02 -15.32 30.00
C THR A 15 19.83 -14.33 28.87
N VAL A 16 20.04 -14.78 27.63
CA VAL A 16 19.34 -14.20 26.49
C VAL A 16 17.90 -14.08 26.96
N ALA A 17 17.44 -12.86 27.21
CA ALA A 17 16.14 -12.62 27.77
C ALA A 17 15.14 -13.14 26.72
N GLU A 18 14.65 -14.36 26.91
CA GLU A 18 13.57 -14.88 26.10
C GLU A 18 12.43 -13.89 26.25
N GLU A 19 12.11 -13.21 25.15
CA GLU A 19 11.05 -12.23 25.12
C GLU A 19 9.78 -12.90 25.61
N SER A 20 9.20 -12.36 26.69
CA SER A 20 7.99 -12.91 27.28
C SER A 20 6.92 -13.03 26.19
N PRO A 21 6.06 -14.05 26.22
CA PRO A 21 4.96 -14.20 25.26
C PRO A 21 4.12 -12.91 25.10
N GLN A 22 3.98 -12.14 26.18
CA GLN A 22 3.32 -10.83 26.17
C GLN A 22 4.08 -9.77 25.35
N SER A 23 5.40 -9.66 25.52
CA SER A 23 6.23 -8.72 24.75
C SER A 23 6.24 -9.05 23.25
N ARG A 24 6.26 -10.35 22.90
CA ARG A 24 6.16 -10.81 21.50
C ARG A 24 4.80 -10.48 20.88
N PHE A 25 3.72 -10.71 21.62
CA PHE A 25 2.37 -10.34 21.19
C PHE A 25 2.23 -8.83 20.94
N LEU A 26 2.70 -8.00 21.88
CA LEU A 26 2.66 -6.54 21.71
C LEU A 26 3.46 -6.06 20.50
N LYS A 27 4.62 -6.66 20.23
CA LYS A 27 5.41 -6.35 19.03
C LYS A 27 4.70 -6.71 17.73
N SER A 28 4.06 -7.88 17.66
CA SER A 28 3.22 -8.30 16.52
C SER A 28 2.10 -7.30 16.27
N VAL A 29 1.38 -6.89 17.33
CA VAL A 29 0.31 -5.88 17.23
C VAL A 29 0.82 -4.53 16.75
N ILE A 30 1.95 -4.05 17.27
CA ILE A 30 2.57 -2.78 16.85
C ILE A 30 3.02 -2.86 15.39
N SER A 31 3.66 -3.96 14.99
CA SER A 31 4.11 -4.16 13.61
C SER A 31 2.94 -4.16 12.63
N LEU A 32 1.88 -4.91 12.95
CA LEU A 32 0.67 -4.99 12.14
C LEU A 32 -0.03 -3.61 12.03
N GLY A 33 -0.09 -2.87 13.13
CA GLY A 33 -0.65 -1.51 13.15
C GLY A 33 0.14 -0.54 12.28
N ASN A 34 1.48 -0.62 12.32
CA ASN A 34 2.35 0.19 11.48
C ASN A 34 2.20 -0.17 10.00
N ASP A 35 2.15 -1.47 9.65
CA ASP A 35 1.96 -1.91 8.27
C ASP A 35 0.62 -1.40 7.71
N PHE A 36 -0.46 -1.49 8.48
CA PHE A 36 -1.76 -0.93 8.09
C PHE A 36 -1.72 0.60 7.91
N LEU A 37 -1.10 1.33 8.84
CA LEU A 37 -0.98 2.78 8.75
C LEU A 37 -0.16 3.22 7.53
N ASN A 38 0.90 2.49 7.20
CA ASN A 38 1.70 2.73 6.00
C ASN A 38 0.87 2.57 4.71
N VAL A 39 0.00 1.55 4.66
CA VAL A 39 -0.94 1.39 3.54
C VAL A 39 -1.90 2.57 3.45
N PHE A 40 -2.51 2.97 4.56
CA PHE A 40 -3.52 4.01 4.56
C PHE A 40 -2.94 5.41 4.25
N THR A 41 -1.73 5.70 4.74
CA THR A 41 -1.02 6.95 4.45
C THR A 41 -0.59 7.01 2.99
N SER A 42 -0.01 5.94 2.44
CA SER A 42 0.35 5.88 1.01
C SER A 42 -0.87 6.07 0.09
N PHE A 43 -2.01 5.47 0.46
CA PHE A 43 -3.25 5.67 -0.28
C PHE A 43 -3.79 7.11 -0.12
N GLY A 44 -3.73 7.67 1.08
CA GLY A 44 -4.15 9.04 1.37
C GLY A 44 -3.36 10.10 0.58
N ASP A 45 -2.04 9.94 0.47
CA ASP A 45 -1.16 10.82 -0.30
C ASP A 45 -1.50 10.84 -1.80
N MET A 46 -2.11 9.76 -2.31
CA MET A 46 -2.63 9.70 -3.69
C MET A 46 -3.87 10.58 -3.85
N VAL A 47 -4.86 10.43 -2.95
CA VAL A 47 -6.14 11.15 -3.01
C VAL A 47 -5.97 12.64 -2.70
N GLY A 48 -4.98 13.00 -1.87
CA GLY A 48 -4.63 14.38 -1.56
C GLY A 48 -4.05 15.16 -2.75
N GLY A 49 -3.58 14.48 -3.79
CA GLY A 49 -3.17 15.08 -5.06
C GLY A 49 -4.38 15.45 -5.93
N VAL A 50 -5.20 16.40 -5.46
CA VAL A 50 -6.43 16.83 -6.13
C VAL A 50 -6.15 17.16 -7.60
N LEU A 51 -6.96 16.60 -8.50
CA LEU A 51 -6.94 16.81 -9.95
C LEU A 51 -6.96 18.32 -10.29
N GLY A 52 -5.78 18.91 -10.49
CA GLY A 52 -5.56 20.32 -10.79
C GLY A 52 -5.29 20.57 -12.28
N PHE A 53 -5.82 19.73 -13.16
CA PHE A 53 -5.61 19.88 -14.60
C PHE A 53 -6.26 21.16 -15.12
N ASN A 54 -5.57 21.82 -16.03
CA ASN A 54 -6.02 23.02 -16.73
C ASN A 54 -5.64 22.93 -18.21
N THR A 55 -5.99 23.95 -19.00
CA THR A 55 -5.75 23.96 -20.46
C THR A 55 -4.29 23.82 -20.87
N ASN A 56 -3.34 24.17 -19.99
CA ASN A 56 -1.90 24.07 -20.22
C ASN A 56 -1.30 22.73 -19.74
N THR A 57 -2.09 21.88 -19.09
CA THR A 57 -1.64 20.53 -18.67
C THR A 57 -1.30 19.71 -19.90
N LYS A 58 -0.13 19.08 -19.94
CA LYS A 58 0.26 18.22 -21.04
C LYS A 58 -0.48 16.89 -20.96
N LYS A 59 -0.75 16.26 -22.10
CA LYS A 59 -1.29 14.89 -22.14
C LYS A 59 -0.38 13.94 -21.34
N SER A 60 0.94 14.07 -21.47
CA SER A 60 1.93 13.33 -20.68
C SER A 60 1.74 13.46 -19.17
N ASP A 61 1.32 14.63 -18.67
CA ASP A 61 1.09 14.84 -17.23
C ASP A 61 -0.15 14.07 -16.76
N VAL A 62 -1.17 13.96 -17.61
CA VAL A 62 -2.36 13.14 -17.35
C VAL A 62 -2.01 11.65 -17.40
N GLY A 63 -1.20 11.23 -18.38
CA GLY A 63 -0.69 9.86 -18.45
C GLY A 63 0.11 9.48 -17.21
N ALA A 64 1.01 10.38 -16.75
CA ALA A 64 1.78 10.20 -15.53
C ALA A 64 0.89 10.14 -14.26
N TYR A 65 -0.19 10.91 -14.22
CA TYR A 65 -1.16 10.84 -13.12
C TYR A 65 -1.82 9.47 -13.03
N PHE A 66 -2.34 8.93 -14.14
CA PHE A 66 -2.92 7.59 -14.14
C PHE A 66 -1.89 6.50 -13.82
N LYS A 67 -0.64 6.67 -14.28
CA LYS A 67 0.45 5.77 -13.87
C LYS A 67 0.70 5.82 -12.37
N LYS A 68 0.69 7.00 -11.75
CA LYS A 68 0.81 7.15 -10.29
C LYS A 68 -0.33 6.46 -9.55
N ILE A 69 -1.57 6.54 -10.05
CA ILE A 69 -2.71 5.79 -9.50
C ILE A 69 -2.43 4.29 -9.57
N HIS A 70 -2.05 3.78 -10.75
CA HIS A 70 -1.72 2.37 -10.94
C HIS A 70 -0.69 1.89 -9.91
N ASP A 71 0.47 2.56 -9.85
CA ASP A 71 1.58 2.15 -8.99
C ASP A 71 1.21 2.18 -7.51
N THR A 72 0.45 3.19 -7.09
CA THR A 72 0.03 3.33 -5.68
C THR A 72 -0.99 2.27 -5.28
N VAL A 73 -1.97 1.98 -6.14
CA VAL A 73 -3.01 1.00 -5.85
C VAL A 73 -2.45 -0.43 -5.92
N GLU A 74 -1.53 -0.71 -6.83
CA GLU A 74 -0.80 -1.99 -6.85
C GLU A 74 0.04 -2.16 -5.58
N GLY A 75 0.75 -1.11 -5.13
CA GLY A 75 1.48 -1.12 -3.87
C GLY A 75 0.58 -1.39 -2.66
N THR A 76 -0.61 -0.76 -2.62
CA THR A 76 -1.63 -0.98 -1.58
C THR A 76 -2.10 -2.43 -1.55
N LYS A 77 -2.41 -3.01 -2.73
CA LYS A 77 -2.79 -4.42 -2.87
C LYS A 77 -1.72 -5.35 -2.31
N ILE A 78 -0.47 -5.19 -2.76
CA ILE A 78 0.67 -6.01 -2.32
C ILE A 78 0.85 -5.93 -0.79
N ALA A 79 0.76 -4.73 -0.23
CA ALA A 79 0.92 -4.53 1.20
C ALA A 79 -0.21 -5.15 2.03
N LEU A 80 -1.47 -5.09 1.56
CA LEU A 80 -2.59 -5.77 2.21
C LEU A 80 -2.44 -7.30 2.18
N GLU A 81 -1.97 -7.86 1.05
CA GLU A 81 -1.67 -9.29 0.94
C GLU A 81 -0.53 -9.70 1.88
N LYS A 82 0.51 -8.87 2.02
CA LYS A 82 1.60 -9.07 2.99
C LYS A 82 1.08 -9.07 4.43
N ILE A 83 0.26 -8.08 4.80
CA ILE A 83 -0.37 -8.01 6.14
C ILE A 83 -1.07 -9.34 6.49
N VAL A 84 -1.85 -9.88 5.55
CA VAL A 84 -2.54 -11.16 5.76
C VAL A 84 -1.55 -12.32 5.92
N SER A 85 -0.47 -12.37 5.13
CA SER A 85 0.58 -13.38 5.27
C SER A 85 1.27 -13.32 6.64
N ASP A 86 1.57 -12.10 7.12
CA ASP A 86 2.22 -11.89 8.42
C ASP A 86 1.28 -12.30 9.55
N MET A 87 0.00 -11.95 9.47
CA MET A 87 -1.03 -12.42 10.42
C MET A 87 -1.08 -13.95 10.52
N ARG A 88 -1.01 -14.66 9.38
CA ARG A 88 -0.97 -16.14 9.38
C ARG A 88 0.30 -16.67 10.04
N SER A 89 1.44 -16.08 9.72
CA SER A 89 2.76 -16.47 10.24
C SER A 89 2.87 -16.27 11.75
N GLU A 90 2.19 -15.25 12.28
CA GLU A 90 2.16 -14.90 13.70
C GLU A 90 1.05 -15.63 14.48
N GLY A 91 0.27 -16.50 13.83
CA GLY A 91 -0.81 -17.26 14.46
C GLY A 91 -2.00 -16.39 14.88
N ASN A 92 -2.25 -15.29 14.18
CA ASN A 92 -3.37 -14.40 14.47
C ASN A 92 -4.71 -15.11 14.18
N PRO A 93 -5.62 -15.22 15.16
CA PRO A 93 -6.89 -15.95 14.98
C PRO A 93 -7.83 -15.30 13.96
N ASN A 94 -7.60 -14.02 13.61
CA ASN A 94 -8.42 -13.28 12.64
C ASN A 94 -7.87 -13.36 11.20
N ALA A 95 -6.75 -14.05 10.96
CA ALA A 95 -6.09 -14.04 9.65
C ALA A 95 -7.00 -14.47 8.49
N GLU A 96 -7.85 -15.48 8.68
CA GLU A 96 -8.77 -15.97 7.63
C GLU A 96 -9.92 -14.99 7.34
N ALA A 97 -10.44 -14.33 8.37
CA ALA A 97 -11.46 -13.30 8.20
C ALA A 97 -10.88 -12.08 7.45
N THR A 98 -9.67 -11.66 7.82
CA THR A 98 -8.95 -10.58 7.14
C THR A 98 -8.62 -10.95 5.69
N ASP A 99 -8.14 -12.18 5.43
CA ASP A 99 -7.87 -12.68 4.07
C ASP A 99 -9.10 -12.61 3.18
N THR A 100 -10.26 -13.02 3.70
CA THR A 100 -11.52 -12.94 2.98
C THR A 100 -11.88 -11.50 2.62
N ALA A 101 -11.75 -10.57 3.56
CA ALA A 101 -12.01 -9.15 3.34
C ALA A 101 -11.02 -8.53 2.32
N VAL A 102 -9.72 -8.85 2.44
CA VAL A 102 -8.67 -8.38 1.54
C VAL A 102 -8.89 -8.92 0.13
N LYS A 103 -9.12 -10.23 -0.04
CA LYS A 103 -9.41 -10.82 -1.35
C LYS A 103 -10.62 -10.19 -2.01
N LYS A 104 -11.68 -9.90 -1.25
CA LYS A 104 -12.87 -9.21 -1.75
C LYS A 104 -12.52 -7.78 -2.20
N LEU A 105 -11.83 -7.01 -1.36
CA LEU A 105 -11.39 -5.64 -1.70
C LEU A 105 -10.51 -5.62 -2.96
N VAL A 106 -9.55 -6.53 -3.05
CA VAL A 106 -8.65 -6.66 -4.19
C VAL A 106 -9.42 -6.99 -5.46
N SER A 107 -10.19 -8.08 -5.46
CA SER A 107 -10.89 -8.58 -6.65
C SER A 107 -12.02 -7.65 -7.11
N GLU A 108 -12.81 -7.09 -6.20
CA GLU A 108 -13.97 -6.29 -6.56
C GLU A 108 -13.63 -4.83 -6.87
N THR A 109 -12.53 -4.32 -6.31
CA THR A 109 -12.18 -2.88 -6.35
C THR A 109 -10.75 -2.62 -6.86
N LEU A 110 -9.71 -3.06 -6.12
CA LEU A 110 -8.33 -2.61 -6.42
C LEU A 110 -7.87 -3.07 -7.80
N SER A 111 -8.10 -4.34 -8.17
CA SER A 111 -7.71 -4.86 -9.49
C SER A 111 -8.36 -4.09 -10.64
N LYS A 112 -9.62 -3.67 -10.49
CA LYS A 112 -10.31 -2.87 -11.52
C LYS A 112 -9.71 -1.46 -11.64
N ILE A 113 -9.32 -0.85 -10.52
CA ILE A 113 -8.65 0.45 -10.53
C ILE A 113 -7.27 0.33 -11.19
N ILE A 114 -6.51 -0.71 -10.85
CA ILE A 114 -5.19 -1.00 -11.44
C ILE A 114 -5.32 -1.16 -12.96
N GLU A 115 -6.25 -1.99 -13.42
CA GLU A 115 -6.49 -2.21 -14.85
C GLU A 115 -6.95 -0.94 -15.57
N GLY A 116 -7.90 -0.20 -14.99
CA GLY A 116 -8.39 1.05 -15.57
C GLY A 116 -7.31 2.14 -15.63
N ALA A 117 -6.53 2.30 -14.56
CA ALA A 117 -5.44 3.27 -14.51
C ALA A 117 -4.33 2.92 -15.49
N LYS A 118 -3.96 1.63 -15.60
CA LYS A 118 -3.03 1.15 -16.61
C LYS A 118 -3.51 1.49 -18.01
N THR A 119 -4.74 1.10 -18.35
CA THR A 119 -5.36 1.34 -19.65
C THR A 119 -5.35 2.83 -20.01
N ALA A 120 -5.75 3.69 -19.07
CA ALA A 120 -5.73 5.14 -19.27
C ALA A 120 -4.31 5.67 -19.48
N SER A 121 -3.35 5.26 -18.65
CA SER A 121 -1.95 5.72 -18.74
C SER A 121 -1.30 5.32 -20.07
N GLU A 122 -1.55 4.09 -20.54
CA GLU A 122 -1.02 3.58 -21.81
C GLU A 122 -1.68 4.25 -23.01
N ALA A 123 -3.00 4.46 -22.97
CA ALA A 123 -3.73 5.12 -24.06
C ALA A 123 -3.36 6.60 -24.22
N ILE A 124 -3.06 7.30 -23.12
CA ILE A 124 -2.64 8.70 -23.15
C ILE A 124 -1.18 8.84 -23.60
N GLY A 125 -0.32 7.92 -23.15
CA GLY A 125 1.11 7.90 -23.50
C GLY A 125 1.86 9.12 -22.96
N ASP A 126 2.88 9.54 -23.70
CA ASP A 126 3.84 10.60 -23.34
C ASP A 126 3.73 11.85 -24.23
N ALA A 127 2.59 12.03 -24.90
CA ALA A 127 2.36 13.17 -25.78
C ALA A 127 2.55 14.51 -25.06
N GLY A 128 3.39 15.38 -25.62
CA GLY A 128 3.77 16.65 -24.99
C GLY A 128 2.75 17.78 -25.16
N ASP A 129 1.76 17.61 -26.05
CA ASP A 129 0.77 18.65 -26.34
C ASP A 129 -0.16 18.89 -25.14
N PRO A 130 -0.62 20.14 -24.93
CA PRO A 130 -1.65 20.43 -23.96
C PRO A 130 -2.95 19.66 -24.23
N ILE A 131 -3.68 19.32 -23.17
CA ILE A 131 -5.00 18.65 -23.28
C ILE A 131 -6.05 19.51 -23.97
N GLY A 132 -5.88 20.84 -23.93
CA GLY A 132 -6.74 21.81 -24.62
C GLY A 132 -6.27 22.16 -26.03
N ASN A 133 -5.26 21.47 -26.58
CA ASN A 133 -4.76 21.77 -27.91
C ASN A 133 -5.84 21.43 -28.96
N ILE A 134 -6.36 22.47 -29.62
CA ILE A 134 -7.21 22.33 -30.80
C ILE A 134 -6.26 22.28 -31.98
N ALA A 135 -6.29 21.17 -32.75
CA ALA A 135 -5.54 21.11 -33.99
C ALA A 135 -5.91 22.33 -34.84
N THR A 136 -4.95 23.19 -35.15
CA THR A 136 -5.13 24.14 -36.24
C THR A 136 -5.25 23.29 -37.48
N ASP A 137 -6.45 23.16 -38.04
CA ASP A 137 -6.58 22.71 -39.41
C ASP A 137 -5.54 23.48 -40.22
N ASN A 138 -4.66 22.74 -40.90
CA ASN A 138 -3.69 23.33 -41.82
C ASN A 138 -4.49 24.10 -42.87
N ASN A 139 -4.71 25.39 -42.60
CA ASN A 139 -5.35 26.34 -43.49
C ASN A 139 -4.36 26.64 -44.63
N GLY A 140 -4.16 25.65 -45.51
CA GLY A 140 -3.10 25.66 -46.51
C GLY A 140 -3.32 24.71 -47.69
N GLY A 141 -4.34 25.00 -48.52
CA GLY A 141 -4.42 24.63 -49.95
C GLY A 141 -5.34 23.44 -50.28
N ALA A 142 -6.29 23.51 -51.22
CA ALA A 142 -6.33 24.31 -52.44
C ALA A 142 -7.76 24.76 -52.84
N VAL A 143 -7.75 25.80 -53.66
CA VAL A 143 -8.80 26.35 -54.53
C VAL A 143 -9.75 25.33 -55.17
#